data_AF-A0A6H1ZPG4-F1
#
_entry.id   AF-A0A6H1ZPG4-F1
#
_cell.length_a   1.000
_cell.length_b   1.000
_cell.length_c   1.000
_cell.angle_alpha   90.00
_cell.angle_beta   90.00
_cell.angle_gamma   90.00
#
_symmetry.space_group_name_H-M   'P 1'
#
loop_
_entity.id
_entity.type
_entity.pdbx_description
1 polymer ?
#
loop_
_entity_poly.entity_id
_entity_poly.type
_entity_poly.pdbx_seq_one_letter_code
_entity_poly.pdbx_strand_id
1 'polypeptide(L)'
;MIYSTLIATPIDLFATTPKQTVLKVTRGLVYKVEIDFPPGPSGLLKVQIYDGGHQLWPSTPGEYFITDGYCISFDDTLLKLVAPFQFDIYTWNLDETHAHGVTVRIGMVSEEIYMARFLPTFGYKELRRIIAEETALQEEKRMAIIETPFTWIQPDEEEEEEEE
;
A
#
# COMPACT_ATOMS: atom_id res chain seq x y z
N MET A 1 -5.83 1.90 5.23
CA MET A 1 -4.38 2.06 5.02
C MET A 1 -4.13 2.36 3.56
N ILE A 2 -3.16 3.22 3.25
CA ILE A 2 -2.78 3.55 1.86
C ILE A 2 -1.31 3.17 1.70
N TYR A 3 -1.03 2.29 0.74
CA TYR A 3 0.32 1.91 0.34
C TYR A 3 0.73 2.71 -0.88
N SER A 4 1.94 3.24 -0.92
CA SER A 4 2.43 4.04 -2.04
C SER A 4 3.86 3.65 -2.39
N THR A 5 4.15 3.61 -3.69
CA THR A 5 5.51 3.47 -4.20
C THR A 5 5.72 4.37 -5.41
N LEU A 6 6.88 5.02 -5.45
CA LEU A 6 7.36 5.79 -6.59
C LEU A 6 8.28 4.89 -7.42
N ILE A 7 7.97 4.73 -8.69
CA ILE A 7 8.72 3.89 -9.62
C ILE A 7 9.33 4.78 -10.68
N ALA A 8 10.66 4.91 -10.64
CA ALA A 8 11.41 5.54 -11.73
C ALA A 8 11.81 4.47 -12.75
N THR A 9 11.32 4.60 -13.97
CA THR A 9 11.54 3.66 -15.08
C THR A 9 12.61 4.23 -15.99
N PRO A 10 13.80 3.60 -16.06
CA PRO A 10 14.87 4.07 -16.94
C PRO A 10 14.49 3.94 -18.41
N ILE A 11 15.29 4.59 -19.26
CA ILE A 11 15.27 4.38 -20.72
C ILE A 11 15.63 2.93 -21.07
N ASP A 12 15.35 2.50 -22.30
CA ASP A 12 15.69 1.17 -22.84
C ASP A 12 14.99 -0.04 -22.20
N LEU A 13 13.84 0.17 -21.56
CA LEU A 13 13.00 -0.92 -21.08
C LEU A 13 11.86 -1.21 -22.05
N PHE A 14 11.81 -2.43 -22.54
CA PHE A 14 10.79 -2.90 -23.48
C PHE A 14 9.80 -3.85 -22.81
N ALA A 15 8.69 -4.12 -23.50
CA ALA A 15 7.67 -5.05 -23.02
C ALA A 15 8.20 -6.48 -22.76
N THR A 16 9.30 -6.88 -23.41
CA THR A 16 9.97 -8.17 -23.20
C THR A 16 10.87 -8.20 -21.98
N THR A 17 11.31 -7.05 -21.50
CA THR A 17 12.20 -6.88 -20.34
C THR A 17 11.71 -5.74 -19.45
N PRO A 18 10.48 -5.83 -18.90
CA PRO A 18 9.93 -4.76 -18.08
C PRO A 18 10.61 -4.71 -16.72
N LYS A 19 10.65 -3.53 -16.10
CA LYS A 19 11.07 -3.37 -14.72
C LYS A 19 9.95 -3.82 -13.79
N GLN A 20 10.22 -4.86 -13.01
CA GLN A 20 9.34 -5.32 -11.94
C GLN A 20 9.65 -4.58 -10.63
N THR A 21 8.62 -4.04 -9.99
CA THR A 21 8.69 -3.45 -8.65
C THR A 21 7.65 -4.11 -7.75
N VAL A 22 8.07 -4.60 -6.60
CA VAL A 22 7.19 -5.29 -5.65
C VAL A 22 6.65 -4.28 -4.63
N LEU A 23 5.32 -4.09 -4.62
CA LEU A 23 4.63 -3.31 -3.59
C LEU A 23 4.12 -4.27 -2.51
N LYS A 24 4.80 -4.28 -1.36
CA LYS A 24 4.36 -5.06 -0.19
C LYS A 24 3.15 -4.42 0.45
N VAL A 25 2.13 -5.22 0.73
CA VAL A 25 0.88 -4.79 1.35
C VAL A 25 0.50 -5.71 2.50
N THR A 26 -0.56 -5.37 3.22
CA THR A 26 -1.14 -6.26 4.25
C THR A 26 -2.30 -7.07 3.68
N ARG A 27 -2.68 -8.13 4.40
CA ARG A 27 -3.96 -8.82 4.20
C ARG A 27 -5.12 -7.83 4.29
N GLY A 28 -6.07 -7.90 3.37
CA GLY A 28 -7.26 -7.04 3.38
C GLY A 28 -7.94 -6.90 2.03
N LEU A 29 -8.96 -6.05 1.98
CA LEU A 29 -9.66 -5.64 0.78
C LEU A 29 -8.99 -4.40 0.18
N VAL A 30 -8.69 -4.43 -1.11
CA VAL A 30 -8.40 -3.23 -1.89
C VAL A 30 -9.70 -2.52 -2.15
N TYR A 31 -9.83 -1.25 -1.73
CA TYR A 31 -11.02 -0.43 -1.98
C TYR A 31 -10.76 0.69 -3.00
N LYS A 32 -9.50 1.06 -3.22
CA LYS A 32 -9.13 2.15 -4.12
C LYS A 32 -7.76 1.92 -4.73
N VAL A 33 -7.63 2.21 -6.03
CA VAL A 33 -6.37 2.17 -6.77
C VAL A 33 -6.17 3.50 -7.46
N GLU A 34 -4.97 4.07 -7.31
CA GLU A 34 -4.56 5.29 -7.99
C GLU A 34 -3.21 5.08 -8.66
N ILE A 35 -3.11 5.48 -9.92
CA ILE A 35 -1.89 5.43 -10.73
C ILE A 35 -1.67 6.82 -11.28
N ASP A 36 -0.69 7.50 -10.71
CA ASP A 36 -0.42 8.91 -10.93
C ASP A 36 0.79 9.09 -11.83
N PHE A 37 0.52 9.58 -13.04
CA PHE A 37 1.55 9.89 -14.02
C PHE A 37 1.86 11.39 -13.95
N PRO A 38 3.09 11.77 -13.57
CA PRO A 38 3.52 13.16 -13.69
C PRO A 38 3.50 13.59 -15.17
N PRO A 39 3.45 14.89 -15.45
CA PRO A 39 3.57 15.39 -16.82
C PRO A 39 4.95 15.07 -17.40
N GLY A 40 5.00 14.70 -18.69
CA GLY A 40 6.25 14.39 -19.40
C GLY A 40 6.32 13.04 -20.13
N PRO A 41 5.67 11.95 -19.66
CA PRO A 41 5.75 10.65 -20.32
C PRO A 41 5.08 10.59 -21.68
N SER A 42 4.11 11.48 -21.97
CA SER A 42 3.40 11.55 -23.27
C SER A 42 2.88 10.19 -23.79
N GLY A 43 2.43 9.32 -22.86
CA GLY A 43 1.92 7.98 -23.19
C GLY A 43 2.98 6.92 -23.52
N LEU A 44 4.27 7.21 -23.33
CA LEU A 44 5.39 6.28 -23.59
C LEU A 44 5.72 5.39 -22.39
N LEU A 45 5.39 5.85 -21.18
CA LEU A 45 5.49 5.06 -19.96
C LEU A 45 4.26 4.16 -19.82
N LYS A 46 4.50 2.85 -19.72
CA LYS A 46 3.47 1.82 -19.62
C LYS A 46 3.51 1.17 -18.25
N VAL A 47 2.34 0.91 -17.68
CA VAL A 47 2.19 0.33 -16.34
C VAL A 47 1.19 -0.80 -16.35
N GLN A 48 1.56 -1.91 -15.71
CA GLN A 48 0.68 -3.04 -15.42
C GLN A 48 0.88 -3.49 -13.98
N ILE A 49 -0.19 -3.98 -13.36
CA ILE A 49 -0.18 -4.47 -11.99
C ILE A 49 -0.68 -5.91 -11.99
N TYR A 50 0.10 -6.78 -11.37
CA TYR A 50 -0.12 -8.21 -11.31
C TYR A 50 -0.26 -8.65 -9.86
N ASP A 51 -0.97 -9.76 -9.70
CA ASP A 51 -1.01 -10.53 -8.48
C ASP A 51 -0.81 -12.02 -8.78
N GLY A 52 0.19 -12.65 -8.14
CA GLY A 52 0.44 -14.09 -8.29
C GLY A 52 0.67 -14.55 -9.74
N GLY A 53 1.20 -13.67 -10.61
CA GLY A 53 1.40 -13.94 -12.03
C GLY A 53 0.17 -13.69 -12.92
N HIS A 54 -0.98 -13.33 -12.35
CA HIS A 54 -2.16 -12.89 -13.10
C HIS A 54 -2.19 -11.37 -13.25
N GLN A 55 -2.49 -10.89 -14.46
CA GLN A 55 -2.65 -9.45 -14.70
C GLN A 55 -3.97 -8.99 -14.08
N LEU A 56 -3.87 -8.11 -13.10
CA LEU A 56 -5.01 -7.62 -12.35
C LEU A 56 -5.54 -6.31 -12.95
N TRP A 57 -4.62 -5.36 -13.17
CA TRP A 57 -4.95 -4.07 -13.77
C TRP A 57 -3.92 -3.67 -14.86
N PRO A 58 -4.38 -3.27 -16.06
CA PRO A 58 -5.76 -3.38 -16.55
C PRO A 58 -6.24 -4.83 -16.60
N SER A 59 -7.54 -5.07 -16.43
CA SER A 59 -8.07 -6.44 -16.38
C SER A 59 -8.09 -7.13 -17.76
N THR A 60 -7.96 -6.36 -18.84
CA THR A 60 -7.74 -6.91 -20.19
C THR A 60 -6.28 -7.42 -20.30
N PRO A 61 -6.05 -8.72 -20.49
CA PRO A 61 -4.69 -9.26 -20.56
C PRO A 61 -3.89 -8.65 -21.71
N GLY A 62 -2.65 -8.25 -21.44
CA GLY A 62 -1.74 -7.64 -22.41
C GLY A 62 -1.89 -6.13 -22.57
N GLU A 63 -2.99 -5.54 -22.10
CA GLU A 63 -3.18 -4.09 -22.10
C GLU A 63 -2.44 -3.43 -20.93
N TYR A 64 -2.22 -2.12 -21.03
CA TYR A 64 -1.46 -1.36 -20.05
C TYR A 64 -2.04 0.04 -19.86
N PHE A 65 -1.79 0.64 -18.69
CA PHE A 65 -2.14 2.03 -18.46
C PHE A 65 -1.09 2.96 -19.07
N ILE A 66 -1.59 3.97 -19.79
CA ILE A 66 -0.82 5.06 -20.39
C ILE A 66 -1.56 6.38 -20.21
N THR A 67 -0.89 7.39 -19.66
CA THR A 67 -1.40 8.76 -19.61
C THR A 67 -0.23 9.76 -19.64
N ASP A 68 -0.56 11.06 -19.60
CA ASP A 68 0.41 12.15 -19.48
C ASP A 68 -0.18 13.23 -18.56
N GLY A 69 0.44 13.44 -17.39
CA GLY A 69 -0.05 14.44 -16.42
C GLY A 69 -1.43 14.13 -15.85
N TYR A 70 -1.84 12.86 -15.81
CA TYR A 70 -3.16 12.45 -15.32
C TYR A 70 -3.07 11.29 -14.34
N CYS A 71 -3.83 11.38 -13.26
CA CYS A 71 -3.99 10.33 -12.27
C CYS A 71 -5.20 9.46 -12.62
N ILE A 72 -4.96 8.21 -13.00
CA ILE A 72 -6.01 7.20 -13.10
C ILE A 72 -6.42 6.82 -11.69
N SER A 73 -7.70 6.97 -11.35
CA SER A 73 -8.25 6.61 -10.04
C SER A 73 -9.54 5.83 -10.25
N PHE A 74 -9.63 4.66 -9.62
CA PHE A 74 -10.84 3.85 -9.62
C PHE A 74 -10.96 3.06 -8.31
N ASP A 75 -12.19 2.66 -8.00
CA ASP A 75 -12.50 1.82 -6.86
C ASP A 75 -12.58 0.36 -7.32
N ASP A 76 -12.08 -0.55 -6.49
CA ASP A 76 -12.15 -2.00 -6.73
C ASP A 76 -12.53 -2.70 -5.42
N THR A 77 -12.88 -3.99 -5.47
CA THR A 77 -13.26 -4.82 -4.33
C THR A 77 -12.44 -6.11 -4.28
N LEU A 78 -11.16 -6.05 -4.66
CA LEU A 78 -10.27 -7.22 -4.61
C LEU A 78 -9.95 -7.61 -3.17
N LEU A 79 -10.20 -8.87 -2.82
CA LEU A 79 -9.85 -9.46 -1.54
C LEU A 79 -8.48 -10.14 -1.58
N LYS A 80 -7.50 -9.56 -0.87
CA LYS A 80 -6.16 -10.11 -0.69
C LYS A 80 -6.07 -10.87 0.63
N LEU A 81 -6.53 -12.11 0.63
CA LEU A 81 -6.60 -12.96 1.83
C LEU A 81 -5.43 -13.92 1.98
N VAL A 82 -4.82 -14.32 0.85
CA VAL A 82 -3.78 -15.35 0.79
C VAL A 82 -2.44 -14.71 0.44
N ALA A 83 -1.37 -15.21 1.06
CA ALA A 83 0.00 -14.83 0.74
C ALA A 83 0.38 -15.26 -0.69
N PRO A 84 1.26 -14.53 -1.40
CA PRO A 84 2.06 -13.41 -0.90
C PRO A 84 1.25 -12.11 -0.82
N PHE A 85 1.45 -11.33 0.25
CA PHE A 85 0.82 -10.01 0.42
C PHE A 85 1.62 -8.94 -0.32
N GLN A 86 1.61 -9.02 -1.64
CA GLN A 86 2.28 -8.07 -2.51
C GLN A 86 1.52 -7.91 -3.83
N PHE A 87 1.80 -6.80 -4.51
CA PHE A 87 1.46 -6.60 -5.91
C PHE A 87 2.75 -6.41 -6.70
N ASP A 88 2.82 -7.07 -7.86
CA ASP A 88 3.95 -6.95 -8.76
C ASP A 88 3.62 -5.92 -9.84
N ILE A 89 4.32 -4.79 -9.82
CA ILE A 89 4.09 -3.68 -10.74
C ILE A 89 5.15 -3.75 -11.83
N TYR A 90 4.71 -3.91 -13.06
CA TYR A 90 5.58 -3.92 -14.24
C TYR A 90 5.49 -2.59 -14.94
N THR A 91 6.66 -2.01 -15.20
CA THR A 91 6.79 -0.71 -15.86
C THR A 91 7.85 -0.79 -16.94
N TRP A 92 7.61 -0.14 -18.06
CA TRP A 92 8.60 0.00 -19.11
C TRP A 92 8.34 1.28 -19.89
N ASN A 93 9.39 1.80 -20.48
CA ASN A 93 9.41 3.13 -21.08
C ASN A 93 9.95 3.04 -22.50
N LEU A 94 9.14 3.48 -23.46
CA LEU A 94 9.51 3.52 -24.88
C LEU A 94 10.17 4.83 -25.30
N ASP A 95 10.38 5.76 -24.37
CA ASP A 95 11.15 6.97 -24.62
C ASP A 95 12.66 6.65 -24.69
N GLU A 96 13.32 7.28 -25.67
CA GLU A 96 14.76 7.17 -25.94
C GLU A 96 15.56 8.28 -25.25
N THR A 97 14.89 9.34 -24.78
CA THR A 97 15.56 10.56 -24.30
C THR A 97 15.47 10.73 -22.78
N HIS A 98 14.30 10.45 -22.20
CA HIS A 98 14.06 10.74 -20.78
C HIS A 98 13.54 9.51 -20.02
N ALA A 99 14.03 9.37 -18.79
CA ALA A 99 13.47 8.42 -17.83
C ALA A 99 12.19 9.00 -17.23
N HIS A 100 11.17 8.15 -17.08
CA HIS A 100 9.85 8.57 -16.59
C HIS A 100 9.52 7.92 -15.26
N GLY A 101 8.80 8.65 -14.41
CA GLY A 101 8.33 8.16 -13.12
C GLY A 101 6.83 7.91 -13.11
N VAL A 102 6.37 6.96 -12.29
CA VAL A 102 4.95 6.80 -11.95
C VAL A 102 4.81 6.53 -10.46
N THR A 103 3.75 7.06 -9.86
CA THR A 103 3.40 6.75 -8.47
C THR A 103 2.18 5.84 -8.44
N VAL A 104 2.31 4.67 -7.83
CA VAL A 104 1.18 3.76 -7.60
C VAL A 104 0.77 3.83 -6.15
N ARG A 105 -0.54 4.01 -5.91
CA ARG A 105 -1.14 4.03 -4.58
C ARG A 105 -2.29 3.03 -4.51
N ILE A 106 -2.27 2.19 -3.48
CA ILE A 106 -3.31 1.19 -3.25
C ILE A 106 -3.88 1.40 -1.85
N GLY A 107 -5.17 1.75 -1.81
CA GLY A 107 -5.96 1.83 -0.59
C GLY A 107 -6.46 0.45 -0.20
N MET A 108 -6.08 0.00 0.99
CA MET A 108 -6.53 -1.27 1.57
C MET A 108 -7.14 -1.08 2.95
N VAL A 109 -8.06 -1.98 3.29
CA VAL A 109 -8.77 -2.00 4.57
C VAL A 109 -8.97 -3.45 4.99
N SER A 110 -9.07 -3.71 6.30
CA SER A 110 -9.49 -5.04 6.75
C SER A 110 -10.95 -5.29 6.35
N GLU A 111 -11.29 -6.54 6.08
CA GLU A 111 -12.64 -6.93 5.64
C GLU A 111 -13.72 -6.48 6.65
N GLU A 112 -13.44 -6.63 7.95
CA GLU A 112 -14.33 -6.20 9.03
C GLU A 112 -14.65 -4.70 8.98
N ILE A 113 -13.62 -3.86 8.77
CA ILE A 113 -13.77 -2.40 8.69
C ILE A 113 -14.49 -2.00 7.39
N TYR A 114 -14.27 -2.72 6.28
CA TYR A 114 -15.00 -2.46 5.05
C TYR A 114 -16.49 -2.80 5.18
N MET A 115 -16.81 -4.00 5.65
CA MET A 115 -18.20 -4.43 5.85
C MET A 115 -18.95 -3.45 6.76
N ALA A 116 -18.29 -3.01 7.83
CA ALA A 116 -18.80 -1.98 8.72
C ALA A 116 -19.09 -0.63 8.03
N ARG A 117 -18.27 -0.22 7.06
CA ARG A 117 -18.43 1.04 6.33
C ARG A 117 -19.55 0.99 5.29
N PHE A 118 -19.73 -0.15 4.60
CA PHE A 118 -20.63 -0.25 3.44
C PHE A 118 -21.97 -0.97 3.73
N LEU A 119 -22.08 -1.73 4.82
CA LEU A 119 -23.32 -2.41 5.25
C LEU A 119 -23.76 -1.98 6.67
N PRO A 120 -24.19 -0.72 6.86
CA PRO A 120 -24.51 -0.18 8.19
C PRO A 120 -25.64 -0.96 8.90
N THR A 121 -26.52 -1.63 8.15
CA THR A 121 -27.71 -2.31 8.71
C THR A 121 -27.40 -3.65 9.38
N PHE A 122 -26.31 -4.34 9.02
CA PHE A 122 -25.98 -5.67 9.57
C PHE A 122 -24.93 -5.67 10.70
N GLY A 123 -24.32 -4.52 11.05
CA GLY A 123 -23.13 -4.52 11.92
C GLY A 123 -22.96 -3.36 12.91
N TYR A 124 -23.94 -2.47 13.08
CA TYR A 124 -23.74 -1.23 13.86
C TYR A 124 -23.33 -1.45 15.33
N LYS A 125 -23.81 -2.53 15.98
CA LYS A 125 -23.42 -2.88 17.35
C LYS A 125 -22.01 -3.44 17.42
N GLU A 126 -21.71 -4.44 16.61
CA GLU A 126 -20.37 -5.06 16.55
C GLU A 126 -19.30 -4.04 16.15
N LEU A 127 -19.61 -3.16 15.20
CA LEU A 127 -18.72 -2.07 14.78
C LEU A 127 -18.40 -1.09 15.91
N ARG A 128 -19.42 -0.63 16.64
CA ARG A 128 -19.20 0.25 17.80
C ARG A 128 -18.35 -0.44 18.85
N ARG A 129 -18.52 -1.76 19.04
CA ARG A 129 -17.71 -2.54 19.97
C ARG A 129 -16.25 -2.59 19.52
N ILE A 130 -16.00 -2.97 18.27
CA ILE A 130 -14.64 -3.06 17.70
C ILE A 130 -13.93 -1.70 17.75
N ILE A 131 -14.62 -0.62 17.35
CA ILE A 131 -14.03 0.74 17.40
C ILE A 131 -13.69 1.12 18.85
N ALA A 132 -14.60 0.87 19.80
CA ALA A 132 -14.35 1.19 21.20
C ALA A 132 -13.16 0.39 21.79
N GLU A 133 -13.07 -0.91 21.45
CA GLU A 133 -11.96 -1.78 21.83
C GLU A 133 -10.63 -1.30 21.23
N GLU A 134 -10.60 -0.99 19.93
CA GLU A 134 -9.40 -0.47 19.26
C GLU A 134 -8.98 0.90 19.81
N THR A 135 -9.94 1.81 20.09
CA THR A 135 -9.63 3.13 20.65
C THR A 135 -9.06 3.02 22.06
N ALA A 136 -9.63 2.15 22.90
CA ALA A 136 -9.12 1.93 24.26
C ALA A 136 -7.69 1.38 24.22
N LEU A 137 -7.43 0.41 23.35
CA LEU A 137 -6.10 -0.18 23.18
C LEU A 137 -5.09 0.82 22.59
N GLN A 138 -5.54 1.74 21.73
CA GLN A 138 -4.72 2.86 21.26
C GLN A 138 -4.44 3.88 22.36
N GLU A 139 -5.41 4.20 23.21
CA GLU A 139 -5.24 5.10 24.35
C GLU A 139 -4.25 4.50 25.35
N GLU A 140 -4.36 3.21 25.68
CA GLU A 140 -3.41 2.50 26.54
C GLU A 140 -1.99 2.54 25.95
N LYS A 141 -1.83 2.21 24.66
CA LYS A 141 -0.53 2.30 23.97
C LYS A 141 0.01 3.73 23.96
N ARG A 142 -0.84 4.72 23.72
CA ARG A 142 -0.49 6.14 23.73
C ARG A 142 -0.04 6.58 25.11
N MET A 143 -0.75 6.16 26.17
CA MET A 143 -0.38 6.45 27.56
C MET A 143 0.93 5.78 27.93
N ALA A 144 1.14 4.52 27.55
CA ALA A 144 2.42 3.83 27.75
C ALA A 144 3.59 4.54 27.04
N ILE A 145 3.36 5.08 25.84
CA ILE A 145 4.36 5.90 25.12
C ILE A 145 4.59 7.24 25.81
N ILE A 146 3.57 7.87 26.40
CA ILE A 146 3.70 9.12 27.16
C ILE A 146 4.44 8.89 28.49
N GLU A 147 4.18 7.77 29.15
CA GLU A 147 4.84 7.36 30.39
C GLU A 147 6.30 6.94 30.16
N THR A 148 6.57 6.28 29.04
CA THR A 148 7.91 5.88 28.62
C THR A 148 8.28 6.48 27.26
N PRO A 149 8.48 7.82 27.18
CA PRO A 149 8.74 8.49 25.92
C PRO A 149 10.07 8.08 25.27
N PHE A 150 11.00 7.53 26.06
CA PHE A 150 12.32 7.09 25.63
C PHE A 150 12.64 5.71 26.20
N THR A 151 12.15 4.65 25.55
CA THR A 151 12.35 3.24 25.96
C THR A 151 13.82 2.78 25.93
N TRP A 152 14.73 3.59 25.37
CA TRP A 152 16.17 3.32 25.30
C TRP A 152 16.99 4.05 26.37
N ILE A 153 16.37 4.86 27.22
CA ILE A 153 17.00 5.43 28.42
C ILE A 153 16.56 4.53 29.57
N GLN A 154 17.33 3.49 29.88
CA GLN A 154 17.09 2.72 31.09
C GLN A 154 17.52 3.60 32.28
N PRO A 155 16.69 3.75 33.33
CA PRO A 155 17.19 4.33 34.58
C PRO A 155 18.29 3.39 35.08
N ASP A 156 19.47 3.94 35.34
CA ASP A 156 20.62 3.18 35.85
C ASP A 156 20.14 2.36 37.06
N GLU A 157 20.21 1.02 36.96
CA GLU A 157 19.93 0.12 38.08
C GLU A 157 20.96 0.45 39.17
N GLU A 158 20.46 0.90 40.32
CA GLU A 158 21.25 1.29 41.48
C GLU A 158 22.24 0.16 41.88
N GLU A 159 23.52 0.51 41.89
CA GLU A 159 24.63 -0.26 42.46
C GLU A 159 24.45 -0.40 43.99
N GLU A 160 23.70 -1.38 44.47
CA GLU A 160 23.63 -1.83 45.88
C GLU A 160 23.24 -3.32 45.85
N GLU A 161 23.93 -4.34 46.38
CA GLU A 161 25.03 -4.55 47.32
C GLU A 161 25.62 -5.94 46.98
N GLU A 162 26.94 -6.10 46.89
CA GLU A 162 27.66 -7.36 47.21
C GLU A 162 29.18 -7.07 47.22
N GLU A 163 29.64 -6.29 48.20
CA GLU A 163 31.04 -6.34 48.66
C GLU A 163 31.11 -7.26 49.90
N GLU A 164 31.72 -8.44 49.70
CA GLU A 164 32.29 -9.31 50.75
C GLU A 164 33.61 -8.75 51.31
#